data_AF-A0A126NKK8-F1
#
_entry.id   AF-A0A126NKK8-F1
#
_cell.length_a   1.000
_cell.length_b   1.000
_cell.length_c   1.000
_cell.angle_alpha   90.00
_cell.angle_beta   90.00
_cell.angle_gamma   90.00
#
_symmetry.space_group_name_H-M   'P 1'
#
loop_
_entity.id
_entity.type
_entity.pdbx_description
1 polymer ?
#
loop_
_entity_poly.entity_id
_entity_poly.type
_entity_poly.pdbx_seq_one_letter_code
_entity_poly.pdbx_strand_id
1 'polypeptide(L)'
;MAAKIQRLSAYQVLTSPRSFAHEAEAVQWARGAELVEFIKRTSRGHKFNTGYEVEQTQIMQGFKAWLEGAGPDYVPQQKEALTAGVHNWDNYLFVDIRRSLGDGNELREKKEQSTRALVALFDDWRQSQSTFEHDVAAELASIAKIYRDSYANYVARVGSGDIEAMFTAPIFSMVIERMRHYLPENMDVIEQFRKCAEFFTTPNFAALPYQYIHSRACALLKHNVKNGAYANSDRATEAVGGFFYDLDHIAHYAPYCDAIAMDRPMAGMMSDPRIDLEARFGVKVFSLSNLDEFHAWLDEIESRMSEEHKEALRTAYP
;
A
#
# COMPACT_ATOMS: atom_id res chain seq x y z
N MET A 1 8.71 -23.41 6.22
CA MET A 1 8.74 -21.96 5.90
C MET A 1 8.80 -21.09 7.15
N ALA A 2 7.76 -21.05 7.99
CA ALA A 2 7.67 -20.12 9.14
C ALA A 2 8.88 -20.18 10.10
N ALA A 3 9.38 -21.38 10.42
CA ALA A 3 10.56 -21.54 11.28
C ALA A 3 11.83 -20.92 10.68
N LYS A 4 12.00 -20.95 9.35
CA LYS A 4 13.14 -20.35 8.66
C LYS A 4 13.07 -18.83 8.72
N ILE A 5 11.91 -18.25 8.45
CA ILE A 5 11.68 -16.80 8.58
C ILE A 5 11.97 -16.35 10.02
N GLN A 6 11.43 -17.05 11.02
CA GLN A 6 11.71 -16.76 12.42
C GLN A 6 13.19 -16.84 12.77
N ARG A 7 13.90 -17.85 12.24
CA ARG A 7 15.36 -17.99 12.43
C ARG A 7 16.12 -16.81 11.83
N LEU A 8 15.81 -16.42 10.59
CA LEU A 8 16.47 -15.30 9.93
C LEU A 8 16.17 -13.95 10.59
N SER A 9 14.94 -13.77 11.10
CA SER A 9 14.62 -12.63 11.94
C SER A 9 15.38 -12.66 13.27
N ALA A 10 15.52 -13.83 13.91
CA ALA A 10 16.34 -13.97 15.11
C ALA A 10 17.82 -13.66 14.86
N TYR A 11 18.32 -13.99 13.67
CA TYR A 11 19.66 -13.61 13.21
C TYR A 11 19.77 -12.14 12.79
N GLN A 12 18.69 -11.35 12.88
CA GLN A 12 18.65 -9.94 12.46
C GLN A 12 19.12 -9.71 11.02
N VAL A 13 18.86 -10.67 10.13
CA VAL A 13 19.14 -10.53 8.67
C VAL A 13 17.88 -10.45 7.82
N LEU A 14 16.71 -10.62 8.45
CA LEU A 14 15.42 -10.49 7.81
C LEU A 14 14.44 -9.78 8.75
N THR A 15 13.92 -8.65 8.30
CA THR A 15 12.85 -7.94 9.00
C THR A 15 11.58 -8.01 8.17
N SER A 16 10.47 -8.40 8.81
CA SER A 16 9.14 -8.39 8.21
C SER A 16 8.26 -7.39 8.96
N PRO A 17 8.32 -6.09 8.63
CA PRO A 17 7.63 -5.07 9.40
C PRO A 17 6.12 -5.34 9.45
N ARG A 18 5.50 -5.12 10.61
CA ARG A 18 4.05 -5.27 10.73
C ARG A 18 3.33 -4.07 10.10
N SER A 19 2.20 -4.32 9.45
CA SER A 19 1.28 -3.28 8.98
C SER A 19 -0.04 -3.36 9.77
N PHE A 20 -0.84 -2.29 9.73
CA PHE A 20 -2.18 -2.31 10.32
C PHE A 20 -3.11 -3.31 9.61
N ALA A 21 -2.89 -3.56 8.31
CA ALA A 21 -3.69 -4.51 7.53
C ALA A 21 -3.62 -5.92 8.14
N HIS A 22 -2.44 -6.35 8.58
CA HIS A 22 -2.26 -7.63 9.25
C HIS A 22 -3.06 -7.75 10.56
N GLU A 23 -3.15 -6.68 11.34
CA GLU A 23 -3.92 -6.67 12.59
C GLU A 23 -5.42 -6.70 12.32
N ALA A 24 -5.88 -5.93 11.33
CA ALA A 24 -7.29 -5.93 10.91
C ALA A 24 -7.72 -7.28 10.33
N GLU A 25 -6.86 -7.94 9.54
CA GLU A 25 -7.13 -9.25 8.97
C GLU A 25 -7.14 -10.34 10.05
N ALA A 26 -6.20 -10.30 11.00
CA ALA A 26 -6.14 -11.28 12.07
C ALA A 26 -7.42 -11.33 12.92
N VAL A 27 -8.12 -10.21 13.11
CA VAL A 27 -9.41 -10.18 13.85
C VAL A 27 -10.49 -11.00 13.13
N GLN A 28 -10.39 -11.12 11.81
CA GLN A 28 -11.37 -11.82 10.98
C GLN A 28 -11.10 -13.33 10.88
N TRP A 29 -9.93 -13.80 11.32
CA TRP A 29 -9.51 -15.18 11.15
C TRP A 29 -9.56 -16.00 12.44
N ALA A 30 -10.06 -17.23 12.35
CA ALA A 30 -10.14 -18.16 13.49
C ALA A 30 -8.78 -18.46 14.13
N ARG A 31 -7.69 -18.40 13.36
CA ARG A 31 -6.30 -18.55 13.84
C ARG A 31 -5.55 -17.22 13.91
N GLY A 32 -6.27 -16.11 13.99
CA GLY A 32 -5.71 -14.76 14.02
C GLY A 32 -4.67 -14.54 15.13
N ALA A 33 -4.86 -15.17 16.29
CA ALA A 33 -3.88 -15.10 17.38
C ALA A 33 -2.51 -15.67 16.98
N GLU A 34 -2.49 -16.80 16.25
CA GLU A 34 -1.24 -17.41 15.77
C GLU A 34 -0.57 -16.53 14.70
N LEU A 35 -1.37 -15.92 13.82
CA LEU A 35 -0.88 -14.98 12.81
C LEU A 35 -0.24 -13.75 13.47
N VAL A 36 -0.92 -13.14 14.44
CA VAL A 36 -0.41 -11.97 15.18
C VAL A 36 0.86 -12.34 15.93
N GLU A 37 0.93 -13.51 16.56
CA GLU A 37 2.14 -13.98 17.22
C GLU A 37 3.30 -14.15 16.23
N PHE A 38 3.05 -14.79 15.09
CA PHE A 38 4.05 -14.94 14.04
C PHE A 38 4.58 -13.59 13.54
N ILE A 39 3.68 -12.63 13.29
CA ILE A 39 4.02 -11.29 12.81
C ILE A 39 4.78 -10.51 13.87
N LYS A 40 4.39 -10.57 15.14
CA LYS A 40 5.12 -9.90 16.23
C LYS A 40 6.55 -10.43 16.36
N ARG A 41 6.73 -11.74 16.27
CA ARG A 41 8.05 -12.39 16.35
C ARG A 41 8.98 -12.04 15.18
N THR A 42 8.43 -11.93 13.98
CA THR A 42 9.20 -11.68 12.74
C THR A 42 9.39 -10.20 12.42
N SER A 43 8.50 -9.34 12.92
CA SER A 43 8.63 -7.88 12.78
C SER A 43 9.63 -7.26 13.74
N ARG A 44 9.91 -7.89 14.88
CA ARG A 44 10.86 -7.40 15.89
C ARG A 44 10.63 -5.93 16.27
N GLY A 45 9.37 -5.51 16.31
CA GLY A 45 8.96 -4.15 16.66
C GLY A 45 8.93 -3.18 15.50
N HIS A 46 9.52 -3.52 14.35
CA HIS A 46 9.44 -2.71 13.15
C HIS A 46 8.02 -2.71 12.61
N LYS A 47 7.53 -1.53 12.27
CA LYS A 47 6.20 -1.32 11.71
C LYS A 47 6.29 -0.42 10.49
N PHE A 48 5.42 -0.68 9.54
CA PHE A 48 5.14 0.31 8.51
C PHE A 48 4.42 1.52 9.14
N ASN A 49 4.64 2.68 8.55
CA ASN A 49 3.74 3.82 8.72
C ASN A 49 2.35 3.43 8.20
N THR A 50 1.31 4.15 8.61
CA THR A 50 -0.04 3.85 8.11
C THR A 50 -0.11 4.11 6.60
N GLY A 51 -0.93 3.34 5.87
CA GLY A 51 -1.01 3.44 4.41
C GLY A 51 -1.23 4.88 3.93
N TYR A 52 -2.16 5.60 4.59
CA TYR A 52 -2.37 7.02 4.32
C TYR A 52 -1.12 7.89 4.50
N GLU A 53 -0.33 7.69 5.56
CA GLU A 53 0.92 8.45 5.76
C GLU A 53 1.92 8.17 4.64
N VAL A 54 1.97 6.92 4.16
CA VAL A 54 2.83 6.52 3.05
C VAL A 54 2.36 7.16 1.74
N GLU A 55 1.07 7.06 1.39
CA GLU A 55 0.50 7.67 0.19
C GLU A 55 0.67 9.20 0.21
N GLN A 56 0.39 9.83 1.35
CA GLN A 56 0.60 11.25 1.51
C GLN A 56 2.06 11.66 1.31
N THR A 57 3.00 10.88 1.87
CA THR A 57 4.43 11.14 1.67
C THR A 57 4.79 11.06 0.20
N GLN A 58 4.28 10.06 -0.54
CA GLN A 58 4.46 9.95 -1.98
C GLN A 58 3.96 11.20 -2.72
N ILE A 59 2.75 11.65 -2.40
CA ILE A 59 2.16 12.85 -3.01
C ILE A 59 3.01 14.08 -2.71
N MET A 60 3.47 14.28 -1.47
CA MET A 60 4.30 15.44 -1.11
C MET A 60 5.65 15.42 -1.84
N GLN A 61 6.33 14.27 -1.90
CA GLN A 61 7.61 14.15 -2.59
C GLN A 61 7.45 14.34 -4.10
N GLY A 62 6.43 13.72 -4.71
CA GLY A 62 6.16 13.90 -6.14
C GLY A 62 5.76 15.33 -6.49
N PHE A 63 4.97 15.99 -5.64
CA PHE A 63 4.60 17.40 -5.82
C PHE A 63 5.83 18.30 -5.76
N LYS A 64 6.69 18.11 -4.75
CA LYS A 64 7.94 18.85 -4.62
C LYS A 64 8.84 18.66 -5.83
N ALA A 65 9.05 17.41 -6.26
CA ALA A 65 9.85 17.10 -7.44
C ALA A 65 9.29 17.77 -8.71
N TRP A 66 7.96 17.76 -8.88
CA TRP A 66 7.29 18.45 -10.00
C TRP A 66 7.50 19.97 -9.96
N LEU A 67 7.39 20.60 -8.79
CA LEU A 67 7.67 22.03 -8.63
C LEU A 67 9.13 22.39 -8.97
N GLU A 68 10.06 21.49 -8.68
CA GLU A 68 11.49 21.61 -9.02
C GLU A 68 11.80 21.30 -10.50
N GLY A 69 10.78 20.94 -11.30
CA GLY A 69 10.92 20.61 -12.72
C GLY A 69 11.50 19.22 -12.99
N ALA A 70 11.53 18.34 -11.99
CA ALA A 70 11.97 16.96 -12.15
C ALA A 70 10.94 16.13 -12.95
N GLY A 71 11.44 15.14 -13.69
CA GLY A 71 10.61 14.19 -14.43
C GLY A 71 9.77 13.27 -13.54
N PRO A 72 8.93 12.41 -14.13
CA PRO A 72 8.01 11.53 -13.40
C PRO A 72 8.68 10.30 -12.77
N ASP A 73 10.01 10.23 -12.73
CA ASP A 73 10.72 9.09 -12.17
C ASP A 73 10.71 9.17 -10.64
N TYR A 74 9.68 8.56 -10.03
CA TYR A 74 9.61 8.39 -8.59
C TYR A 74 10.52 7.25 -8.14
N VAL A 75 11.47 7.54 -7.26
CA VAL A 75 12.36 6.53 -6.66
C VAL A 75 11.95 6.33 -5.20
N PRO A 76 11.29 5.21 -4.87
CA PRO A 76 10.87 4.94 -3.49
C PRO A 76 12.06 4.94 -2.53
N GLN A 77 11.92 5.61 -1.40
CA GLN A 77 12.89 5.56 -0.32
C GLN A 77 12.27 4.86 0.88
N GLN A 78 12.94 3.84 1.41
CA GLN A 78 12.41 3.02 2.51
C GLN A 78 11.88 3.83 3.71
N LYS A 79 12.52 4.95 4.03
CA LYS A 79 12.12 5.88 5.11
C LYS A 79 10.72 6.50 4.94
N GLU A 80 10.15 6.43 3.75
CA GLU A 80 8.81 6.94 3.45
C GLU A 80 7.73 5.98 3.99
N ALA A 81 8.02 4.68 4.01
CA ALA A 81 7.10 3.66 4.52
C ALA A 81 7.51 3.06 5.87
N LEU A 82 8.77 3.16 6.27
CA LEU A 82 9.31 2.57 7.49
C LEU A 82 9.98 3.62 8.39
N THR A 83 9.87 3.41 9.69
CA THR A 83 10.65 4.18 10.68
C THR A 83 12.14 3.95 10.48
N ALA A 84 12.95 5.00 10.65
CA ALA A 84 14.41 4.92 10.56
C ALA A 84 14.98 3.80 11.46
N GLY A 85 15.93 3.03 10.92
CA GLY A 85 16.66 2.01 11.67
C GLY A 85 16.20 0.56 11.48
N VAL A 86 15.43 0.24 10.43
CA VAL A 86 15.09 -1.18 10.08
C VAL A 86 16.32 -2.04 9.77
N HIS A 87 17.43 -1.41 9.39
CA HIS A 87 18.72 -2.05 9.13
C HIS A 87 19.69 -2.00 10.33
N ASN A 88 19.27 -1.40 11.45
CA ASN A 88 20.11 -1.33 12.63
C ASN A 88 19.89 -2.58 13.49
N TRP A 89 20.90 -2.93 14.29
CA TRP A 89 20.72 -3.94 15.32
C TRP A 89 19.65 -3.48 16.31
N ASP A 90 18.67 -4.35 16.54
CA ASP A 90 17.61 -4.09 17.52
C ASP A 90 17.94 -4.73 18.87
N ASN A 91 17.47 -4.07 19.94
CA ASN A 91 17.46 -4.58 21.31
C ASN A 91 16.02 -4.93 21.73
N TYR A 92 15.22 -5.46 20.81
CA TYR A 92 13.77 -5.51 20.94
C TYR A 92 13.30 -6.42 22.08
N LEU A 93 12.65 -5.80 23.07
CA LEU A 93 11.81 -6.47 24.07
C LEU A 93 10.37 -6.05 23.81
N PHE A 94 9.46 -7.03 23.72
CA PHE A 94 8.04 -6.74 23.52
C PHE A 94 7.19 -7.20 24.69
N VAL A 95 6.28 -6.32 25.10
CA VAL A 95 5.23 -6.60 26.07
C VAL A 95 3.92 -6.64 25.29
N ASP A 96 3.28 -7.81 25.24
CA ASP A 96 2.00 -7.96 24.56
C ASP A 96 0.85 -7.55 25.49
N ILE A 97 0.22 -6.43 25.17
CA ILE A 97 -1.01 -6.01 25.81
C ILE A 97 -2.14 -6.32 24.82
N ARG A 98 -3.02 -7.25 25.19
CA ARG A 98 -4.23 -7.54 24.40
C ARG A 98 -5.08 -6.28 24.31
N ARG A 99 -5.02 -5.60 23.17
CA ARG A 99 -6.00 -4.57 22.80
C ARG A 99 -7.21 -5.24 22.18
N SER A 100 -8.40 -4.80 22.56
CA SER A 100 -9.61 -5.08 21.79
C SER A 100 -9.48 -4.34 20.46
N LEU A 101 -9.44 -5.06 19.34
CA LEU A 101 -9.21 -4.50 18.00
C LEU A 101 -10.49 -3.95 17.34
N GLY A 102 -11.46 -3.50 18.14
CA GLY A 102 -12.76 -3.01 17.65
C GLY A 102 -13.71 -4.15 17.26
N ASP A 103 -14.82 -3.79 16.61
CA ASP A 103 -15.84 -4.76 16.16
C ASP A 103 -15.46 -5.36 14.81
N GLY A 104 -15.02 -6.63 14.82
CA GLY A 104 -14.70 -7.38 13.60
C GLY A 104 -15.87 -7.51 12.62
N ASN A 105 -17.12 -7.36 13.09
CA ASN A 105 -18.29 -7.39 12.21
C ASN A 105 -18.36 -6.14 11.34
N GLU A 106 -18.03 -4.96 11.87
CA GLU A 106 -18.07 -3.70 11.11
C GLU A 106 -17.05 -3.72 9.95
N LEU A 107 -15.85 -4.26 10.20
CA LEU A 107 -14.83 -4.44 9.17
C LEU A 107 -15.29 -5.44 8.10
N ARG A 108 -15.93 -6.53 8.51
CA ARG A 108 -16.47 -7.53 7.56
C ARG A 108 -17.60 -6.95 6.71
N GLU A 109 -18.51 -6.18 7.31
CA GLU A 109 -19.62 -5.54 6.61
C GLU A 109 -19.13 -4.51 5.58
N LYS A 110 -18.14 -3.69 5.94
CA LYS A 110 -17.47 -2.77 5.00
C LYS A 110 -16.83 -3.51 3.82
N LYS A 111 -16.12 -4.61 4.09
CA LYS A 111 -15.52 -5.46 3.05
C LYS A 111 -16.58 -6.07 2.11
N GLU A 112 -17.66 -6.59 2.67
CA GLU A 112 -18.79 -7.13 1.89
C GLU A 112 -19.49 -6.04 1.05
N GLN A 113 -19.64 -4.84 1.59
CA GLN A 113 -20.21 -3.69 0.86
C GLN A 113 -19.33 -3.29 -0.33
N SER A 114 -18.03 -3.12 -0.13
CA SER A 114 -17.09 -2.76 -1.22
C SER A 114 -17.03 -3.85 -2.29
N THR A 115 -17.05 -5.12 -1.89
CA THR A 115 -17.05 -6.26 -2.82
C THR A 115 -18.33 -6.28 -3.67
N ARG A 116 -19.49 -6.10 -3.05
CA ARG A 116 -20.77 -6.04 -3.78
C ARG A 116 -20.82 -4.85 -4.75
N ALA A 117 -20.34 -3.69 -4.32
CA ALA A 117 -20.25 -2.50 -5.17
C ALA A 117 -19.34 -2.76 -6.39
N LEU A 118 -18.20 -3.42 -6.20
CA LEU A 118 -17.30 -3.78 -7.29
C LEU A 118 -17.94 -4.77 -8.28
N VAL A 119 -18.53 -5.86 -7.79
CA VAL A 119 -19.16 -6.88 -8.64
C VAL A 119 -20.34 -6.29 -9.42
N ALA A 120 -21.07 -5.33 -8.86
CA ALA A 120 -22.15 -4.64 -9.56
C ALA A 120 -21.69 -3.87 -10.81
N LEU A 121 -20.40 -3.50 -10.90
CA LEU A 121 -19.84 -2.83 -12.08
C LEU A 121 -19.52 -3.81 -13.23
N PHE A 122 -19.51 -5.12 -12.99
CA PHE A 122 -18.97 -6.08 -13.96
C PHE A 122 -19.79 -6.17 -15.24
N ASP A 123 -21.12 -6.03 -15.16
CA ASP A 123 -21.98 -6.07 -16.34
C ASP A 123 -21.69 -4.90 -17.28
N ASP A 124 -21.55 -3.68 -16.73
CA ASP A 124 -21.17 -2.48 -17.49
C ASP A 124 -19.76 -2.60 -18.04
N TRP A 125 -18.83 -3.13 -17.24
CA TRP A 125 -17.45 -3.34 -17.67
C TRP A 125 -17.37 -4.28 -18.87
N ARG A 126 -18.12 -5.39 -18.88
CA ARG A 126 -18.16 -6.32 -20.02
C ARG A 126 -18.61 -5.69 -21.33
N GLN A 127 -19.48 -4.68 -21.27
CA GLN A 127 -19.96 -3.96 -22.45
C GLN A 127 -19.02 -2.82 -22.88
N SER A 128 -18.14 -2.38 -21.98
CA SER A 128 -17.25 -1.25 -22.22
C SER A 128 -16.26 -1.51 -23.36
N GLN A 129 -16.09 -0.52 -24.25
CA GLN A 129 -15.13 -0.56 -25.36
C GLN A 129 -13.81 0.18 -25.05
N SER A 130 -13.60 0.58 -23.80
CA SER A 130 -12.38 1.27 -23.35
C SER A 130 -11.11 0.47 -23.62
N THR A 131 -9.99 1.16 -23.89
CA THR A 131 -8.68 0.51 -23.85
C THR A 131 -8.17 0.47 -22.41
N PHE A 132 -7.18 -0.39 -22.16
CA PHE A 132 -6.54 -0.47 -20.85
C PHE A 132 -5.97 0.88 -20.39
N GLU A 133 -5.24 1.60 -21.25
CA GLU A 133 -4.69 2.92 -20.91
C GLU A 133 -5.79 3.98 -20.70
N HIS A 134 -6.93 3.87 -21.39
CA HIS A 134 -8.08 4.73 -21.11
C HIS A 134 -8.65 4.47 -19.71
N ASP A 135 -8.74 3.20 -19.32
CA ASP A 135 -9.21 2.81 -17.98
C ASP A 135 -8.23 3.28 -16.89
N VAL A 136 -6.91 3.15 -17.10
CA VAL A 136 -5.89 3.71 -16.20
C VAL A 136 -6.06 5.22 -16.03
N ALA A 137 -6.24 5.96 -17.13
CA ALA A 137 -6.45 7.40 -17.08
C ALA A 137 -7.75 7.79 -16.35
N ALA A 138 -8.82 7.00 -16.51
CA ALA A 138 -10.08 7.20 -15.82
C ALA A 138 -9.96 6.96 -14.31
N GLU A 139 -9.22 5.94 -13.88
CA GLU A 139 -8.92 5.68 -12.46
C GLU A 139 -8.13 6.84 -11.85
N LEU A 140 -7.05 7.29 -12.49
CA LEU A 140 -6.26 8.43 -12.03
C LEU A 140 -7.09 9.72 -11.92
N ALA A 141 -7.94 10.00 -12.91
CA ALA A 141 -8.84 11.14 -12.89
C ALA A 141 -9.86 11.06 -11.74
N SER A 142 -10.33 9.86 -11.41
CA SER A 142 -11.27 9.61 -10.32
C SER A 142 -10.59 9.82 -8.96
N ILE A 143 -9.36 9.33 -8.77
CA ILE A 143 -8.58 9.57 -7.55
C ILE A 143 -8.26 11.07 -7.38
N ALA A 144 -7.84 11.73 -8.46
CA ALA A 144 -7.60 13.18 -8.47
C ALA A 144 -8.87 13.96 -8.07
N LYS A 145 -10.04 13.52 -8.52
CA LYS A 145 -11.33 14.11 -8.14
C LYS A 145 -11.61 13.91 -6.66
N ILE A 146 -11.36 12.73 -6.08
CA ILE A 146 -11.53 12.48 -4.64
C ILE A 146 -10.73 13.49 -3.83
N TYR A 147 -9.46 13.73 -4.15
CA TYR A 147 -8.65 14.71 -3.43
C TYR A 147 -9.20 16.14 -3.50
N ARG A 148 -9.62 16.57 -4.70
CA ARG A 148 -10.19 17.92 -4.90
C ARG A 148 -11.52 18.10 -4.20
N ASP A 149 -12.45 17.17 -4.38
CA ASP A 149 -13.81 17.27 -3.84
C ASP A 149 -13.79 17.20 -2.31
N SER A 150 -12.91 16.38 -1.74
CA SER A 150 -12.76 16.24 -0.29
C SER A 150 -12.21 17.51 0.35
N TYR A 151 -11.21 18.13 -0.28
CA TYR A 151 -10.70 19.42 0.16
C TYR A 151 -11.75 20.53 0.03
N ALA A 152 -12.45 20.60 -1.11
CA ALA A 152 -13.49 21.59 -1.34
C ALA A 152 -14.61 21.47 -0.30
N ASN A 153 -15.05 20.25 0.01
CA ASN A 153 -16.03 20.00 1.06
C ASN A 153 -15.50 20.41 2.44
N TYR A 154 -14.25 20.11 2.77
CA TYR A 154 -13.63 20.53 4.02
C TYR A 154 -13.63 22.06 4.19
N VAL A 155 -13.16 22.79 3.17
CA VAL A 155 -13.13 24.27 3.21
C VAL A 155 -14.53 24.85 3.29
N ALA A 156 -15.51 24.29 2.56
CA ALA A 156 -16.89 24.73 2.61
C ALA A 156 -17.50 24.57 4.01
N ARG A 157 -17.27 23.41 4.66
CA ARG A 157 -17.74 23.16 6.03
C ARG A 157 -17.12 24.15 7.02
N VAL A 158 -15.80 24.28 7.02
CA VAL A 158 -15.11 25.24 7.92
C VAL A 158 -15.56 26.67 7.65
N GLY A 159 -15.71 27.07 6.39
CA GLY A 159 -16.19 28.40 5.99
C GLY A 159 -17.63 28.69 6.43
N SER A 160 -18.47 27.65 6.56
CA SER A 160 -19.83 27.76 7.11
C SER A 160 -19.89 27.79 8.64
N GLY A 161 -18.74 27.74 9.34
CA GLY A 161 -18.65 27.75 10.79
C GLY A 161 -18.69 26.36 11.46
N ASP A 162 -18.65 25.28 10.68
CA ASP A 162 -18.51 23.92 11.20
C ASP A 162 -17.03 23.65 11.57
N ILE A 163 -16.66 24.06 12.78
CA ILE A 163 -15.31 23.88 13.33
C ILE A 163 -15.02 22.38 13.59
N GLU A 164 -16.06 21.55 13.78
CA GLU A 164 -15.90 20.10 13.97
C GLU A 164 -15.28 19.43 12.74
N ALA A 165 -15.47 20.01 11.55
CA ALA A 165 -14.81 19.58 10.32
C ALA A 165 -13.27 19.56 10.44
N MET A 166 -12.66 20.40 11.28
CA MET A 166 -11.20 20.39 11.51
C MET A 166 -10.69 19.09 12.15
N PHE A 167 -11.57 18.37 12.86
CA PHE A 167 -11.23 17.12 13.57
C PHE A 167 -11.84 15.89 12.92
N THR A 168 -12.93 16.06 12.15
CA THR A 168 -13.72 14.96 11.60
C THR A 168 -13.61 14.82 10.08
N ALA A 169 -13.00 15.78 9.38
CA ALA A 169 -12.82 15.66 7.96
C ALA A 169 -12.00 14.41 7.63
N PRO A 170 -12.34 13.69 6.55
CA PRO A 170 -11.55 12.56 6.12
C PRO A 170 -10.11 12.96 5.90
N ILE A 171 -9.20 12.07 6.24
CA ILE A 171 -7.78 12.37 6.33
C ILE A 171 -7.21 12.91 4.98
N PHE A 172 -7.69 12.38 3.84
CA PHE A 172 -7.34 12.85 2.48
C PHE A 172 -7.73 14.31 2.19
N SER A 173 -8.64 14.90 2.97
CA SER A 173 -9.01 16.32 2.85
C SER A 173 -7.87 17.27 3.23
N MET A 174 -6.79 16.79 3.85
CA MET A 174 -5.64 17.62 4.22
C MET A 174 -4.47 17.57 3.22
N VAL A 175 -4.59 16.77 2.15
CA VAL A 175 -3.51 16.62 1.16
C VAL A 175 -3.24 17.93 0.44
N ILE A 176 -4.27 18.58 -0.10
CA ILE A 176 -4.12 19.87 -0.80
C ILE A 176 -3.61 20.96 0.16
N GLU A 177 -4.07 20.96 1.42
CA GLU A 177 -3.56 21.91 2.41
C GLU A 177 -2.05 21.78 2.63
N ARG A 178 -1.56 20.54 2.74
CA ARG A 178 -0.12 20.28 2.92
C ARG A 178 0.68 20.57 1.66
N MET A 179 0.13 20.35 0.47
CA MET A 179 0.78 20.76 -0.78
C MET A 179 1.02 22.27 -0.80
N ARG A 180 0.06 23.07 -0.32
CA ARG A 180 0.19 24.54 -0.28
C ARG A 180 1.38 25.02 0.54
N HIS A 181 1.81 24.28 1.57
CA HIS A 181 3.01 24.61 2.35
C HIS A 181 4.33 24.52 1.54
N TYR A 182 4.33 23.89 0.37
CA TYR A 182 5.47 23.87 -0.54
C TYR A 182 5.45 25.01 -1.58
N LEU A 183 4.38 25.80 -1.61
CA LEU A 183 4.25 26.94 -2.52
C LEU A 183 4.73 28.23 -1.83
N PRO A 184 5.16 29.25 -2.60
CA PRO A 184 5.57 30.54 -2.03
C PRO A 184 4.44 31.19 -1.20
N GLU A 185 4.77 31.71 -0.01
CA GLU A 185 3.80 32.32 0.91
C GLU A 185 3.07 33.54 0.30
N ASN A 186 3.71 34.22 -0.65
CA ASN A 186 3.18 35.39 -1.34
C ASN A 186 2.35 35.05 -2.60
N MET A 187 2.22 33.78 -2.95
CA MET A 187 1.39 33.34 -4.08
C MET A 187 -0.10 33.52 -3.72
N ASP A 188 -0.88 34.05 -4.66
CA ASP A 188 -2.33 34.17 -4.49
C ASP A 188 -2.99 32.81 -4.18
N VAL A 189 -3.98 32.80 -3.30
CA VAL A 189 -4.61 31.57 -2.81
C VAL A 189 -5.30 30.79 -3.94
N ILE A 190 -5.96 31.48 -4.89
CA ILE A 190 -6.60 30.82 -6.03
C ILE A 190 -5.53 30.22 -6.94
N GLU A 191 -4.41 30.93 -7.12
CA GLU A 191 -3.27 30.40 -7.86
C GLU A 191 -2.64 29.17 -7.19
N GLN A 192 -2.48 29.18 -5.87
CA GLN A 192 -2.00 28.03 -5.11
C GLN A 192 -2.89 26.79 -5.35
N PHE A 193 -4.21 26.96 -5.27
CA PHE A 193 -5.15 25.87 -5.53
C PHE A 193 -5.07 25.36 -6.96
N ARG A 194 -4.97 26.26 -7.94
CA ARG A 194 -4.80 25.89 -9.34
C ARG A 194 -3.52 25.06 -9.53
N LYS A 195 -2.42 25.44 -8.87
CA LYS A 195 -1.16 24.69 -8.90
C LYS A 195 -1.26 23.31 -8.27
N CYS A 196 -1.91 23.19 -7.11
CA CYS A 196 -2.16 21.88 -6.50
C CYS A 196 -3.07 21.01 -7.38
N ALA A 197 -4.11 21.59 -7.97
CA ALA A 197 -5.03 20.87 -8.85
C ALA A 197 -4.35 20.40 -10.15
N GLU A 198 -3.47 21.23 -10.73
CA GLU A 198 -2.68 20.93 -11.92
C GLU A 198 -1.78 19.70 -11.70
N PHE A 199 -1.16 19.56 -10.53
CA PHE A 199 -0.30 18.41 -10.22
C PHE A 199 -1.01 17.06 -10.42
N PHE A 200 -2.28 16.93 -10.03
CA PHE A 200 -3.01 15.67 -10.12
C PHE A 200 -3.28 15.22 -11.58
N THR A 201 -3.03 16.08 -12.57
CA THR A 201 -3.14 15.73 -13.99
C THR A 201 -1.78 15.46 -14.63
N THR A 202 -0.70 15.51 -13.86
CA THR A 202 0.67 15.38 -14.37
C THR A 202 1.14 13.92 -14.43
N PRO A 203 2.14 13.61 -15.29
CA PRO A 203 2.84 12.34 -15.25
C PRO A 203 3.50 12.05 -13.89
N ASN A 204 3.93 13.08 -13.15
CA ASN A 204 4.53 12.91 -11.82
C ASN A 204 3.54 12.31 -10.82
N PHE A 205 2.28 12.73 -10.84
CA PHE A 205 1.23 12.13 -10.00
C PHE A 205 0.92 10.69 -10.43
N ALA A 206 0.81 10.44 -11.74
CA ALA A 206 0.53 9.10 -12.28
C ALA A 206 1.65 8.08 -11.98
N ALA A 207 2.88 8.54 -11.81
CA ALA A 207 4.03 7.70 -11.55
C ALA A 207 4.29 7.40 -10.07
N LEU A 208 3.54 8.03 -9.15
CA LEU A 208 3.60 7.72 -7.72
C LEU A 208 3.28 6.24 -7.48
N PRO A 209 4.00 5.53 -6.59
CA PRO A 209 3.86 4.09 -6.46
C PRO A 209 2.42 3.62 -6.20
N TYR A 210 1.72 4.26 -5.26
CA TYR A 210 0.34 3.92 -4.95
C TYR A 210 -0.58 4.15 -6.17
N GLN A 211 -0.47 5.33 -6.80
CA GLN A 211 -1.32 5.70 -7.94
C GLN A 211 -1.07 4.79 -9.14
N TYR A 212 0.19 4.47 -9.42
CA TYR A 212 0.59 3.58 -10.50
C TYR A 212 0.04 2.16 -10.30
N ILE A 213 0.29 1.56 -9.13
CA ILE A 213 -0.13 0.18 -8.84
C ILE A 213 -1.66 0.10 -8.80
N HIS A 214 -2.31 0.99 -8.04
CA HIS A 214 -3.75 0.95 -7.84
C HIS A 214 -4.53 1.15 -9.15
N SER A 215 -4.22 2.21 -9.92
CA SER A 215 -4.92 2.48 -11.18
C SER A 215 -4.76 1.37 -12.22
N ARG A 216 -3.56 0.81 -12.34
CA ARG A 216 -3.27 -0.28 -13.29
C ARG A 216 -3.87 -1.61 -12.87
N ALA A 217 -3.89 -1.92 -11.57
CA ALA A 217 -4.54 -3.12 -11.05
C ALA A 217 -6.07 -3.08 -11.26
N CYS A 218 -6.71 -1.93 -10.98
CA CYS A 218 -8.14 -1.74 -11.27
C CYS A 218 -8.45 -1.87 -12.77
N ALA A 219 -7.66 -1.21 -13.63
CA ALA A 219 -7.81 -1.33 -15.07
C ALA A 219 -7.58 -2.77 -15.58
N LEU A 220 -6.66 -3.51 -14.95
CA LEU A 220 -6.37 -4.90 -15.28
C LEU A 220 -7.51 -5.83 -14.85
N LEU A 221 -8.08 -5.62 -13.67
CA LEU A 221 -9.28 -6.33 -13.24
C LEU A 221 -10.43 -6.10 -14.22
N LYS A 222 -10.69 -4.84 -14.60
CA LYS A 222 -11.69 -4.49 -15.61
C LYS A 222 -11.42 -5.16 -16.96
N HIS A 223 -10.17 -5.15 -17.41
CA HIS A 223 -9.76 -5.83 -18.64
C HIS A 223 -10.03 -7.35 -18.59
N ASN A 224 -9.74 -8.00 -17.46
CA ASN A 224 -10.01 -9.42 -17.28
C ASN A 224 -11.51 -9.72 -17.31
N VAL A 225 -12.33 -8.88 -16.65
CA VAL A 225 -13.79 -8.98 -16.68
C VAL A 225 -14.31 -8.86 -18.13
N LYS A 226 -13.80 -7.90 -18.90
CA LYS A 226 -14.14 -7.73 -20.33
C LYS A 226 -13.82 -8.95 -21.18
N ASN A 227 -12.76 -9.67 -20.83
CA ASN A 227 -12.33 -10.88 -21.52
C ASN A 227 -12.97 -12.17 -20.97
N GLY A 228 -14.02 -12.06 -20.16
CA GLY A 228 -14.82 -13.20 -19.71
C GLY A 228 -14.42 -13.78 -18.35
N ALA A 229 -13.48 -13.15 -17.63
CA ALA A 229 -13.25 -13.51 -16.23
C ALA A 229 -14.50 -13.19 -15.38
N TYR A 230 -14.67 -13.93 -14.29
CA TYR A 230 -15.73 -13.68 -13.30
C TYR A 230 -17.16 -13.68 -13.90
N ALA A 231 -17.44 -14.60 -14.84
CA ALA A 231 -18.75 -14.72 -15.47
C ALA A 231 -19.88 -15.11 -14.50
N ASN A 232 -19.55 -15.80 -13.40
CA ASN A 232 -20.50 -16.12 -12.34
C ASN A 232 -20.33 -15.13 -11.18
N SER A 233 -21.39 -14.39 -10.84
CA SER A 233 -21.38 -13.32 -9.83
C SER A 233 -21.05 -13.81 -8.41
N ASP A 234 -21.49 -15.00 -8.05
CA ASP A 234 -21.27 -15.56 -6.70
C ASP A 234 -19.80 -15.92 -6.53
N ARG A 235 -19.24 -16.61 -7.55
CA ARG A 235 -17.79 -16.90 -7.61
C ARG A 235 -16.94 -15.65 -7.76
N ALA A 236 -17.46 -14.63 -8.44
CA ALA A 236 -16.79 -13.33 -8.57
C ALA A 236 -16.63 -12.68 -7.19
N THR A 237 -17.71 -12.66 -6.40
CA THR A 237 -17.73 -12.08 -5.05
C THR A 237 -16.71 -12.76 -4.14
N GLU A 238 -16.63 -14.08 -4.17
CA GLU A 238 -15.61 -14.82 -3.41
C GLU A 238 -14.18 -14.49 -3.90
N ALA A 239 -13.96 -14.48 -5.21
CA ALA A 239 -12.64 -14.28 -5.79
C ALA A 239 -12.09 -12.85 -5.62
N VAL A 240 -12.95 -11.83 -5.59
CA VAL A 240 -12.54 -10.42 -5.45
C VAL A 240 -12.78 -9.86 -4.05
N GLY A 241 -13.21 -10.68 -3.10
CA GLY A 241 -13.57 -10.24 -1.75
C GLY A 241 -12.40 -9.57 -0.99
N GLY A 242 -11.16 -9.99 -1.25
CA GLY A 242 -9.94 -9.39 -0.68
C GLY A 242 -9.35 -8.23 -1.51
N PHE A 243 -9.80 -8.04 -2.75
CA PHE A 243 -9.08 -7.31 -3.79
C PHE A 243 -8.58 -5.93 -3.35
N PHE A 244 -9.46 -5.06 -2.84
CA PHE A 244 -9.06 -3.69 -2.45
C PHE A 244 -8.10 -3.68 -1.26
N TYR A 245 -8.28 -4.55 -0.28
CA TYR A 245 -7.41 -4.59 0.90
C TYR A 245 -6.00 -5.07 0.53
N ASP A 246 -5.92 -6.11 -0.30
CA ASP A 246 -4.64 -6.64 -0.78
C ASP A 246 -3.96 -5.63 -1.71
N LEU A 247 -4.74 -5.02 -2.62
CA LEU A 247 -4.24 -3.98 -3.53
C LEU A 247 -3.70 -2.78 -2.76
N ASP A 248 -4.44 -2.25 -1.79
CA ASP A 248 -3.99 -1.14 -0.96
C ASP A 248 -2.71 -1.52 -0.22
N HIS A 249 -2.64 -2.72 0.38
CA HIS A 249 -1.45 -3.16 1.09
C HIS A 249 -0.22 -3.22 0.17
N ILE A 250 -0.37 -3.79 -1.02
CA ILE A 250 0.71 -3.89 -2.02
C ILE A 250 1.11 -2.49 -2.50
N ALA A 251 0.15 -1.66 -2.88
CA ALA A 251 0.38 -0.32 -3.41
C ALA A 251 1.06 0.61 -2.39
N HIS A 252 0.76 0.47 -1.10
CA HIS A 252 1.42 1.21 -0.04
C HIS A 252 2.83 0.71 0.27
N TYR A 253 3.06 -0.60 0.36
CA TYR A 253 4.27 -1.11 1.01
C TYR A 253 5.23 -1.86 0.09
N ALA A 254 4.76 -2.56 -0.95
CA ALA A 254 5.64 -3.34 -1.81
C ALA A 254 6.78 -2.52 -2.46
N PRO A 255 6.56 -1.26 -2.90
CA PRO A 255 7.64 -0.42 -3.44
C PRO A 255 8.80 -0.13 -2.49
N TYR A 256 8.65 -0.43 -1.20
CA TYR A 256 9.62 -0.13 -0.14
C TYR A 256 10.26 -1.39 0.46
N CYS A 257 9.99 -2.55 -0.13
CA CYS A 257 10.44 -3.86 0.34
C CYS A 257 11.40 -4.50 -0.66
N ASP A 258 12.36 -5.28 -0.17
CA ASP A 258 13.20 -6.13 -1.03
C ASP A 258 12.39 -7.31 -1.62
N ALA A 259 11.36 -7.76 -0.91
CA ALA A 259 10.46 -8.82 -1.34
C ALA A 259 9.08 -8.68 -0.69
N ILE A 260 8.06 -9.20 -1.36
CA ILE A 260 6.71 -9.34 -0.84
C ILE A 260 6.14 -10.73 -1.17
N ALA A 261 5.48 -11.35 -0.20
CA ALA A 261 4.74 -12.58 -0.40
C ALA A 261 3.24 -12.27 -0.43
N MET A 262 2.53 -12.79 -1.43
CA MET A 262 1.09 -12.59 -1.61
C MET A 262 0.42 -13.87 -2.11
N ASP A 263 -0.91 -13.85 -2.19
CA ASP A 263 -1.66 -14.97 -2.74
C ASP A 263 -1.40 -15.12 -4.26
N ARG A 264 -1.79 -16.27 -4.82
CA ARG A 264 -1.53 -16.55 -6.25
C ARG A 264 -2.24 -15.56 -7.19
N PRO A 265 -3.53 -15.20 -6.97
CA PRO A 265 -4.21 -14.21 -7.81
C PRO A 265 -3.50 -12.85 -7.83
N MET A 266 -3.14 -12.30 -6.67
CA MET A 266 -2.48 -11.00 -6.60
C MET A 266 -1.06 -11.07 -7.15
N ALA A 267 -0.30 -12.14 -6.89
CA ALA A 267 1.03 -12.31 -7.49
C ALA A 267 0.95 -12.35 -9.01
N GLY A 268 0.00 -13.11 -9.57
CA GLY A 268 -0.22 -13.16 -11.01
C GLY A 268 -0.59 -11.80 -11.60
N MET A 269 -1.38 -11.00 -10.87
CA MET A 269 -1.71 -9.62 -11.28
C MET A 269 -0.48 -8.69 -11.22
N MET A 270 0.29 -8.74 -10.14
CA MET A 270 1.45 -7.87 -9.94
C MET A 270 2.62 -8.20 -10.87
N SER A 271 2.68 -9.42 -11.39
CA SER A 271 3.64 -9.85 -12.42
C SER A 271 3.15 -9.61 -13.86
N ASP A 272 1.93 -9.12 -14.07
CA ASP A 272 1.45 -8.78 -15.42
C ASP A 272 2.36 -7.68 -16.02
N PRO A 273 2.83 -7.78 -17.28
CA PRO A 273 3.75 -6.81 -17.89
C PRO A 273 3.23 -5.36 -17.91
N ARG A 274 1.92 -5.15 -17.72
CA ARG A 274 1.32 -3.83 -17.62
C ARG A 274 1.49 -3.19 -16.24
N ILE A 275 1.87 -3.94 -15.22
CA ILE A 275 2.18 -3.49 -13.86
C ILE A 275 3.66 -3.72 -13.58
N ASP A 276 4.10 -4.97 -13.72
CA ASP A 276 5.47 -5.48 -13.55
C ASP A 276 6.14 -4.91 -12.29
N LEU A 277 5.63 -5.35 -11.13
CA LEU A 277 6.06 -4.84 -9.84
C LEU A 277 7.57 -5.02 -9.61
N GLU A 278 8.13 -6.15 -10.05
CA GLU A 278 9.56 -6.44 -9.92
C GLU A 278 10.41 -5.50 -10.76
N ALA A 279 10.10 -5.36 -12.07
CA ALA A 279 10.90 -4.50 -12.93
C ALA A 279 10.74 -3.01 -12.58
N ARG A 280 9.55 -2.60 -12.13
CA ARG A 280 9.25 -1.21 -11.82
C ARG A 280 9.85 -0.74 -10.50
N PHE A 281 9.79 -1.56 -9.45
CA PHE A 281 10.19 -1.16 -8.09
C PHE A 281 11.32 -1.98 -7.48
N GLY A 282 11.82 -3.01 -8.17
CA GLY A 282 12.93 -3.84 -7.69
C GLY A 282 12.54 -4.80 -6.56
N VAL A 283 11.24 -4.99 -6.30
CA VAL A 283 10.73 -5.90 -5.26
C VAL A 283 10.55 -7.30 -5.81
N LYS A 284 11.04 -8.34 -5.11
CA LYS A 284 10.76 -9.73 -5.51
C LYS A 284 9.33 -10.13 -5.12
N VAL A 285 8.60 -10.78 -6.03
CA VAL A 285 7.23 -11.23 -5.82
C VAL A 285 7.20 -12.74 -5.59
N PHE A 286 6.72 -13.14 -4.41
CA PHE A 286 6.56 -14.54 -4.05
C PHE A 286 5.09 -14.90 -3.80
N SER A 287 4.73 -16.15 -4.10
CA SER A 287 3.44 -16.75 -3.78
C SER A 287 3.56 -18.25 -3.61
N LEU A 288 2.43 -18.93 -3.40
CA LEU A 288 2.38 -20.39 -3.37
C LEU A 288 2.73 -21.05 -4.72
N SER A 289 2.93 -20.30 -5.81
CA SER A 289 3.37 -20.86 -7.11
C SER A 289 4.89 -20.92 -7.28
N ASN A 290 5.67 -20.13 -6.53
CA ASN A 290 7.14 -20.05 -6.63
C ASN A 290 7.83 -20.20 -5.26
N LEU A 291 7.32 -21.10 -4.43
CA LEU A 291 7.85 -21.35 -3.08
C LEU A 291 9.32 -21.77 -3.05
N ASP A 292 9.77 -22.51 -4.06
CA ASP A 292 11.17 -22.95 -4.14
C ASP A 292 12.11 -21.76 -4.36
N GLU A 293 11.71 -20.78 -5.18
CA GLU A 293 12.45 -19.53 -5.37
C GLU A 293 12.47 -18.70 -4.09
N PHE A 294 11.35 -18.64 -3.36
CA PHE A 294 11.32 -17.98 -2.06
C PHE A 294 12.27 -18.64 -1.06
N HIS A 295 12.29 -19.98 -1.03
CA HIS A 295 13.22 -20.73 -0.19
C HIS A 295 14.69 -20.43 -0.52
N ALA A 296 15.02 -20.42 -1.81
CA ALA A 296 16.36 -20.10 -2.30
C ALA A 296 16.77 -18.66 -1.95
N TRP A 297 15.85 -17.70 -2.07
CA TRP A 297 16.11 -16.32 -1.66
C TRP A 297 16.40 -16.20 -0.16
N LEU A 298 15.68 -16.94 0.68
CA LEU A 298 15.96 -16.99 2.11
C LEU A 298 17.33 -17.64 2.41
N ASP A 299 17.74 -18.68 1.66
CA ASP A 299 19.09 -19.27 1.79
C ASP A 299 20.17 -18.26 1.38
N GLU A 300 19.93 -17.50 0.32
CA GLU A 300 20.83 -16.45 -0.14
C GLU A 300 21.04 -15.38 0.94
N ILE A 301 19.97 -14.91 1.59
CA ILE A 301 20.08 -13.97 2.73
C ILE A 301 20.93 -14.55 3.85
N GLU A 302 20.66 -15.80 4.25
CA GLU A 302 21.41 -16.48 5.32
C GLU A 302 22.91 -16.60 4.97
N SER A 303 23.20 -16.93 3.71
CA SER A 303 24.57 -17.11 3.22
C SER A 303 25.39 -15.82 3.18
N ARG A 304 24.73 -14.66 3.08
CA ARG A 304 25.36 -13.33 3.04
C ARG A 304 25.77 -12.80 4.42
N MET A 305 25.46 -13.54 5.49
CA MET A 305 25.95 -13.21 6.85
C MET A 305 27.47 -13.21 6.89
N SER A 306 28.05 -12.03 7.17
CA SER A 306 29.49 -11.90 7.39
C SER A 306 29.93 -12.65 8.65
N GLU A 307 31.21 -13.01 8.73
CA GLU A 307 31.77 -13.60 9.96
C GLU A 307 31.68 -12.64 11.14
N GLU A 308 31.82 -11.33 10.89
CA GLU A 308 31.59 -10.28 11.90
C GLU A 308 30.17 -10.35 12.48
N HIS A 309 29.16 -10.46 11.63
CA HIS A 309 27.76 -10.57 12.06
C HIS A 309 27.51 -11.86 12.87
N LYS A 310 28.10 -12.99 12.44
CA LYS A 310 28.01 -14.27 13.16
C LYS A 310 28.62 -14.17 14.56
N GLU A 311 29.76 -13.50 14.70
CA GLU A 311 30.43 -13.33 15.99
C GLU A 311 29.65 -12.35 16.90
N ALA A 312 29.10 -11.28 16.33
CA ALA A 312 28.22 -10.36 17.04
C ALA A 312 26.98 -11.08 17.58
N LEU A 313 26.37 -12.00 16.82
CA LEU A 313 25.24 -12.80 17.27
C LEU A 313 25.59 -13.68 18.48
N ARG A 314 26.76 -14.35 18.47
CA ARG A 314 27.24 -15.15 19.61
C ARG A 314 27.48 -14.30 20.86
N THR A 315 27.94 -13.07 20.67
CA THR A 315 28.21 -12.14 21.77
C THR A 315 26.91 -11.58 22.37
N ALA A 316 25.95 -11.20 21.52
CA ALA A 316 24.69 -10.60 21.93
C ALA A 316 23.70 -11.63 22.51
N TYR A 317 23.75 -12.88 22.04
CA TYR A 317 22.86 -13.97 22.42
C TYR A 317 23.67 -15.24 22.80
N PRO A 318 24.41 -15.22 23.93
CA PRO A 318 25.30 -16.32 24.34
C PRO A 318 24.60 -17.61 24.76
#